data_AF-A0A926JYW8-F1
#
_entry.id   AF-A0A926JYW8-F1
#
_cell.length_a   1.000
_cell.length_b   1.000
_cell.length_c   1.000
_cell.angle_alpha   90.00
_cell.angle_beta   90.00
_cell.angle_gamma   90.00
#
_symmetry.space_group_name_H-M   'P 1'
#
loop_
_entity.id
_entity.type
_entity.pdbx_description
1 polymer ?
#
loop_
_entity_poly.entity_id
_entity_poly.type
_entity_poly.pdbx_seq_one_letter_code
_entity_poly.pdbx_strand_id
1 'polypeptide(L)'
;MGPNGHASSQGVLVRGIHRHHERATVDLGCQIKQARGNVRYCRDLLEPAGVGCCIRSCREVIVTAEAADREAISGYRPVMRLSSREEATRAGALALVAALSGCGAFTPHGCTAIGADPGVTVTLAGNGWTVPLTVEVCVTDNCSSSPAVTSTAHAIFIRNTGLTSRKPTDVVITVRAEDGTILAPPTHSIVSPNEFQPNGPGCEPTVWVAAVTVTRQT
;
A
#
# COMPACT_ATOMS: atom_id res chain seq x y z
N MET A 1 66.46 -9.16 26.71
CA MET A 1 66.46 -10.05 27.90
C MET A 1 65.17 -9.81 28.65
N GLY A 2 64.36 -10.87 28.84
CA GLY A 2 63.24 -10.94 29.79
C GLY A 2 61.88 -10.37 29.31
N PRO A 3 60.73 -10.94 29.72
CA PRO A 3 59.92 -11.69 28.76
C PRO A 3 58.38 -11.54 28.88
N ASN A 4 57.69 -12.23 27.94
CA ASN A 4 56.38 -12.90 28.08
C ASN A 4 55.06 -12.09 28.07
N GLY A 5 54.12 -12.58 27.27
CA GLY A 5 52.72 -12.21 27.33
C GLY A 5 51.86 -12.74 26.18
N HIS A 6 51.85 -14.06 25.96
CA HIS A 6 50.83 -14.74 25.14
C HIS A 6 49.42 -14.54 25.73
N ALA A 7 48.44 -14.25 24.89
CA ALA A 7 47.04 -14.58 25.17
C ALA A 7 46.36 -15.07 23.89
N SER A 8 46.05 -16.37 23.93
CA SER A 8 45.29 -17.16 22.98
C SER A 8 43.80 -16.98 23.22
N SER A 9 43.00 -16.84 22.17
CA SER A 9 41.58 -17.21 22.19
C SER A 9 41.09 -17.54 20.77
N GLN A 10 41.26 -18.80 20.39
CA GLN A 10 40.49 -19.42 19.31
C GLN A 10 39.26 -20.11 19.89
N GLY A 11 38.12 -19.96 19.22
CA GLY A 11 37.05 -20.95 19.24
C GLY A 11 35.71 -20.45 19.79
N VAL A 12 34.83 -19.99 18.90
CA VAL A 12 33.38 -20.18 19.08
C VAL A 12 32.80 -20.68 17.77
N LEU A 13 32.41 -21.96 17.79
CA LEU A 13 31.64 -22.67 16.80
C LEU A 13 30.16 -22.29 17.01
N VAL A 14 29.51 -21.66 16.03
CA VAL A 14 28.04 -21.52 16.00
C VAL A 14 27.52 -22.12 14.71
N ARG A 15 27.05 -23.37 14.79
CA ARG A 15 26.12 -23.99 13.83
C ARG A 15 24.73 -23.91 14.44
N GLY A 16 23.75 -23.42 13.67
CA GLY A 16 22.34 -23.45 14.07
C GLY A 16 21.45 -22.63 13.16
N ILE A 17 21.36 -23.00 11.89
CA ILE A 17 20.37 -22.47 10.95
C ILE A 17 19.09 -23.28 11.13
N HIS A 18 18.01 -22.66 11.61
CA HIS A 18 16.64 -23.13 11.36
C HIS A 18 15.77 -21.95 10.94
N ARG A 19 15.34 -22.01 9.68
CA ARG A 19 14.45 -21.06 9.01
C ARG A 19 13.00 -21.37 9.39
N HIS A 20 12.25 -20.37 9.83
CA HIS A 20 10.80 -20.31 9.64
C HIS A 20 10.41 -18.86 9.34
N HIS A 21 10.27 -18.54 8.05
CA HIS A 21 9.54 -17.36 7.59
C HIS A 21 8.18 -17.83 7.08
N GLU A 22 7.15 -17.69 7.89
CA GLU A 22 5.77 -17.70 7.41
C GLU A 22 5.48 -16.35 6.76
N ARG A 23 5.18 -16.38 5.46
CA ARG A 23 4.61 -15.26 4.72
C ARG A 23 3.10 -15.29 4.91
N ALA A 24 2.56 -14.35 5.67
CA ALA A 24 1.13 -14.04 5.64
C ALA A 24 0.85 -13.10 4.47
N THR A 25 0.52 -13.68 3.31
CA THR A 25 -0.14 -12.98 2.20
C THR A 25 -1.64 -13.05 2.48
N VAL A 26 -2.24 -11.95 2.92
CA VAL A 26 -3.70 -11.83 2.97
C VAL A 26 -4.17 -11.43 1.57
N ASP A 27 -4.55 -12.43 0.80
CA ASP A 27 -5.23 -12.32 -0.47
C ASP A 27 -6.73 -12.05 -0.19
N LEU A 28 -7.14 -10.78 -0.19
CA LEU A 28 -8.55 -10.38 -0.18
C LEU A 28 -9.11 -10.43 -1.61
N GLY A 29 -9.02 -11.60 -2.21
CA GLY A 29 -9.77 -11.95 -3.41
C GLY A 29 -11.26 -12.01 -3.06
N CYS A 30 -12.05 -11.16 -3.70
CA CYS A 30 -13.51 -11.17 -3.67
C CYS A 30 -14.01 -12.52 -4.22
N GLN A 31 -14.17 -13.53 -3.35
CA GLN A 31 -14.86 -14.76 -3.70
C GLN A 31 -16.37 -14.54 -3.61
N ILE A 32 -16.96 -14.15 -4.74
CA ILE A 32 -18.38 -14.38 -4.98
C ILE A 32 -18.55 -15.88 -5.24
N LYS A 33 -18.58 -16.66 -4.15
CA LYS A 33 -19.14 -18.02 -4.21
C LYS A 33 -20.65 -17.90 -4.38
N GLN A 34 -21.14 -18.58 -5.41
CA GLN A 34 -22.54 -18.75 -5.75
C GLN A 34 -23.37 -19.18 -4.53
N ALA A 35 -23.96 -18.21 -3.82
CA ALA A 35 -25.07 -18.48 -2.92
C ALA A 35 -26.36 -18.40 -3.75
N ARG A 36 -26.78 -19.55 -4.30
CA ARG A 36 -28.17 -19.72 -4.70
C ARG A 36 -29.03 -19.60 -3.44
N GLY A 37 -29.78 -18.51 -3.33
CA GLY A 37 -30.83 -18.34 -2.33
C GLY A 37 -30.47 -17.42 -1.15
N ASN A 38 -30.44 -16.11 -1.38
CA ASN A 38 -31.09 -15.09 -0.52
C ASN A 38 -30.67 -13.67 -0.98
N VAL A 39 -31.58 -12.99 -1.69
CA VAL A 39 -31.38 -11.63 -2.24
C VAL A 39 -31.39 -10.54 -1.15
N ARG A 40 -31.70 -10.86 0.11
CA ARG A 40 -31.80 -9.86 1.18
C ARG A 40 -30.47 -9.35 1.73
N TYR A 41 -29.35 -10.03 1.49
CA TYR A 41 -28.09 -9.69 2.16
C TYR A 41 -27.29 -8.54 1.52
N CYS A 42 -27.64 -8.09 0.31
CA CYS A 42 -26.90 -7.01 -0.37
C CYS A 42 -27.38 -5.59 0.01
N ARG A 43 -28.54 -5.44 0.66
CA ARG A 43 -29.10 -4.13 0.96
C ARG A 43 -28.43 -3.48 2.18
N ASP A 44 -28.11 -4.27 3.20
CA ASP A 44 -27.70 -3.74 4.51
C ASP A 44 -26.21 -3.40 4.60
N LEU A 45 -25.40 -3.80 3.60
CA LEU A 45 -23.95 -3.52 3.54
C LEU A 45 -23.58 -2.28 2.69
N LEU A 46 -24.53 -1.68 1.98
CA LEU A 46 -24.24 -0.61 1.00
C LEU A 46 -24.81 0.77 1.37
N GLU A 47 -25.57 0.90 2.47
CA GLU A 47 -26.18 2.18 2.85
C GLU A 47 -25.26 3.24 3.49
N PRO A 48 -24.15 2.94 4.19
CA PRO A 48 -23.37 4.02 4.81
C PRO A 48 -22.35 4.69 3.86
N ALA A 49 -22.20 4.24 2.61
CA ALA A 49 -21.12 4.71 1.73
C ALA A 49 -21.51 5.80 0.72
N GLY A 50 -22.75 6.31 0.71
CA GLY A 50 -23.13 7.41 -0.19
C GLY A 50 -23.01 7.09 -1.70
N VAL A 51 -22.94 5.81 -2.08
CA VAL A 51 -22.80 5.37 -3.48
C VAL A 51 -24.19 5.28 -4.13
N GLY A 52 -24.78 6.44 -4.43
CA GLY A 52 -26.12 6.54 -5.02
C GLY A 52 -26.24 6.04 -6.47
N CYS A 53 -25.13 5.80 -7.18
CA CYS A 53 -25.17 5.48 -8.61
C CYS A 53 -25.38 4.00 -8.96
N CYS A 54 -25.09 3.05 -8.07
CA CYS A 54 -25.18 1.62 -8.43
C CYS A 54 -26.55 0.97 -8.16
N ILE A 55 -27.40 1.57 -7.32
CA ILE A 55 -28.64 0.91 -6.88
C ILE A 55 -29.73 0.92 -7.97
N ARG A 56 -29.76 1.92 -8.86
CA ARG A 56 -30.76 1.94 -9.95
C ARG A 56 -30.52 0.86 -11.01
N SER A 57 -29.27 0.54 -11.33
CA SER A 57 -28.98 -0.42 -12.41
C SER A 57 -29.19 -1.89 -11.99
N CYS A 58 -29.06 -2.23 -10.70
CA CYS A 58 -29.35 -3.60 -10.24
C CYS A 58 -30.85 -3.90 -10.15
N ARG A 59 -31.71 -2.88 -10.06
CA ARG A 59 -33.15 -3.08 -9.93
C ARG A 59 -33.79 -3.54 -11.25
N GLU A 60 -33.21 -3.23 -12.40
CA GLU A 60 -33.73 -3.68 -13.71
C GLU A 60 -33.26 -5.09 -14.09
N VAL A 61 -32.05 -5.50 -13.67
CA VAL A 61 -31.52 -6.85 -13.99
C VAL A 61 -32.26 -7.97 -13.23
N ILE A 62 -32.80 -7.68 -12.05
CA ILE A 62 -33.55 -8.67 -11.25
C ILE A 62 -34.92 -9.01 -11.87
N VAL A 63 -35.53 -8.08 -12.60
CA VAL A 63 -36.87 -8.31 -13.20
C VAL A 63 -36.81 -9.27 -14.39
N THR A 64 -35.65 -9.44 -15.02
CA THR A 64 -35.48 -10.38 -16.15
C THR A 64 -35.13 -11.81 -15.74
N ALA A 65 -34.74 -12.06 -14.48
CA ALA A 65 -34.35 -13.40 -14.03
C ALA A 65 -35.51 -14.23 -13.45
N GLU A 66 -36.55 -13.59 -12.89
CA GLU A 66 -37.72 -14.32 -12.35
C GLU A 66 -38.71 -14.82 -13.42
N ALA A 67 -38.53 -14.45 -14.70
CA ALA A 67 -39.39 -14.92 -15.78
C ALA A 67 -38.90 -16.23 -16.44
N ALA A 68 -37.69 -16.70 -16.13
CA ALA A 68 -37.07 -17.83 -16.85
C ALA A 68 -37.13 -19.19 -16.12
N ASP A 69 -37.58 -19.24 -14.86
CA ASP A 69 -37.52 -20.46 -14.04
C ASP A 69 -38.90 -21.01 -13.63
N ARG A 70 -39.90 -20.84 -14.52
CA ARG A 70 -41.27 -21.37 -14.32
C ARG A 70 -41.79 -22.29 -15.42
N GLU A 71 -40.91 -22.80 -16.30
CA GLU A 71 -41.30 -23.73 -17.38
C GLU A 71 -40.52 -25.06 -17.36
N ALA A 72 -40.33 -25.67 -16.19
CA ALA A 72 -39.67 -26.98 -16.09
C ALA A 72 -40.54 -28.11 -15.50
N ILE A 73 -41.83 -27.90 -15.24
CA ILE A 73 -42.73 -28.98 -14.77
C ILE A 73 -44.14 -28.80 -15.34
N SER A 74 -44.38 -29.22 -16.59
CA SER A 74 -45.68 -29.76 -17.01
C SER A 74 -45.59 -30.29 -18.45
N GLY A 75 -45.77 -31.59 -18.60
CA GLY A 75 -45.84 -32.27 -19.89
C GLY A 75 -47.11 -31.93 -20.67
N TYR A 76 -47.12 -30.77 -21.34
CA TYR A 76 -48.11 -30.43 -22.36
C TYR A 76 -47.39 -30.23 -23.70
N ARG A 77 -47.82 -30.97 -24.73
CA ARG A 77 -47.44 -30.73 -26.12
C ARG A 77 -48.45 -29.76 -26.75
N PRO A 78 -48.13 -28.45 -26.92
CA PRO A 78 -48.90 -27.62 -27.83
C PRO A 78 -48.47 -27.91 -29.27
N VAL A 79 -49.46 -28.20 -30.11
CA VAL A 79 -49.33 -28.21 -31.57
C VAL A 79 -49.04 -26.78 -32.02
N MET A 80 -47.81 -26.51 -32.47
CA MET A 80 -47.44 -25.20 -33.01
C MET A 80 -48.14 -24.96 -34.35
N ARG A 81 -49.14 -24.06 -34.34
CA ARG A 81 -49.53 -23.33 -35.56
C ARG A 81 -48.48 -22.27 -35.84
N LEU A 82 -47.70 -22.50 -36.90
CA LEU A 82 -46.86 -21.49 -37.52
C LEU A 82 -47.76 -20.41 -38.15
N SER A 83 -47.99 -19.30 -37.42
CA SER A 83 -48.46 -18.07 -38.06
C SER A 83 -47.25 -17.23 -38.45
N SER A 84 -47.05 -17.11 -39.76
CA SER A 84 -46.15 -16.16 -40.39
C SER A 84 -46.49 -14.73 -39.97
N ARG A 85 -45.63 -14.14 -39.14
CA ARG A 85 -45.43 -12.68 -39.09
C ARG A 85 -43.95 -12.42 -39.25
N GLU A 86 -43.50 -12.60 -40.49
CA GLU A 86 -42.42 -11.81 -41.06
C GLU A 86 -42.85 -10.33 -41.05
N GLU A 87 -41.85 -9.43 -41.02
CA GLU A 87 -41.99 -7.98 -41.15
C GLU A 87 -42.37 -7.18 -39.89
N ALA A 88 -41.53 -7.28 -38.85
CA ALA A 88 -41.33 -6.16 -37.92
C ALA A 88 -39.87 -6.11 -37.42
N THR A 89 -38.93 -6.34 -38.33
CA THR A 89 -37.48 -6.32 -38.09
C THR A 89 -36.88 -5.12 -38.81
N ARG A 90 -36.16 -4.27 -38.06
CA ARG A 90 -34.96 -3.47 -38.46
C ARG A 90 -34.91 -1.98 -38.11
N ALA A 91 -35.96 -1.35 -37.57
CA ALA A 91 -35.89 0.08 -37.22
C ALA A 91 -35.47 0.39 -35.77
N GLY A 92 -35.54 -0.58 -34.85
CA GLY A 92 -35.40 -0.32 -33.41
C GLY A 92 -34.05 -0.62 -32.76
N ALA A 93 -33.04 -1.10 -33.50
CA ALA A 93 -31.82 -1.64 -32.90
C ALA A 93 -30.62 -0.67 -32.86
N LEU A 94 -30.67 0.45 -33.58
CA LEU A 94 -29.54 1.40 -33.67
C LEU A 94 -29.54 2.51 -32.60
N ALA A 95 -30.68 2.75 -31.93
CA ALA A 95 -30.78 3.82 -30.93
C ALA A 95 -30.23 3.42 -29.54
N LEU A 96 -30.11 2.12 -29.24
CA LEU A 96 -29.72 1.66 -27.91
C LEU A 96 -28.20 1.71 -27.66
N VAL A 97 -27.38 1.67 -28.71
CA VAL A 97 -25.91 1.64 -28.58
C VAL A 97 -25.33 3.02 -28.22
N ALA A 98 -25.96 4.11 -28.67
CA ALA A 98 -25.51 5.48 -28.38
C ALA A 98 -25.77 5.91 -26.92
N ALA A 99 -26.73 5.29 -26.23
CA ALA A 99 -27.03 5.60 -24.83
C ALA A 99 -26.03 4.98 -23.83
N LEU A 100 -25.25 3.98 -24.24
CA LEU A 100 -24.30 3.28 -23.37
C LEU A 100 -22.86 3.84 -23.46
N SER A 101 -22.55 4.68 -24.46
CA SER A 101 -21.24 5.34 -24.59
C SER A 101 -21.06 6.58 -23.70
N GLY A 102 -22.08 6.98 -22.94
CA GLY A 102 -22.07 8.21 -22.13
C GLY A 102 -21.39 8.11 -20.76
N CYS A 103 -21.00 6.93 -20.29
CA CYS A 103 -20.44 6.74 -18.94
C CYS A 103 -18.91 6.63 -18.87
N GLY A 104 -18.18 6.85 -19.96
CA GLY A 104 -16.72 6.70 -20.00
C GLY A 104 -15.91 7.90 -19.48
N ALA A 105 -16.55 9.04 -19.17
CA ALA A 105 -15.83 10.30 -18.88
C ALA A 105 -15.43 10.50 -17.40
N PHE A 106 -15.84 9.61 -16.50
CA PHE A 106 -15.40 9.60 -15.11
C PHE A 106 -14.89 8.20 -14.80
N THR A 107 -13.64 7.90 -15.16
CA THR A 107 -12.91 6.85 -14.46
C THR A 107 -12.51 7.42 -13.10
N PRO A 108 -13.22 7.12 -11.99
CA PRO A 108 -12.75 7.53 -10.68
C PRO A 108 -11.34 6.96 -10.51
N HIS A 109 -10.37 7.83 -10.23
CA HIS A 109 -9.06 7.37 -9.79
C HIS A 109 -9.27 6.62 -8.47
N GLY A 110 -9.18 5.30 -8.51
CA GLY A 110 -9.29 4.47 -7.31
C GLY A 110 -8.06 4.68 -6.45
N CYS A 111 -8.19 5.49 -5.39
CA CYS A 111 -7.15 5.64 -4.38
C CYS A 111 -7.11 4.37 -3.49
N THR A 112 -5.92 3.88 -3.18
CA THR A 112 -5.75 2.94 -2.06
C THR A 112 -5.80 3.69 -0.72
N ALA A 113 -5.88 2.98 0.41
CA ALA A 113 -5.92 3.59 1.76
C ALA A 113 -4.68 3.23 2.59
N ILE A 114 -3.50 3.37 1.99
CA ILE A 114 -2.19 3.11 2.60
C ILE A 114 -1.70 4.40 3.27
N GLY A 115 -1.36 4.34 4.56
CA GLY A 115 -0.73 5.46 5.25
C GLY A 115 0.73 5.65 4.84
N ALA A 116 1.25 6.87 4.97
CA ALA A 116 2.67 7.17 4.89
C ALA A 116 3.03 8.29 5.86
N ASP A 117 4.29 8.36 6.25
CA ASP A 117 4.80 9.39 7.13
C ASP A 117 5.94 10.18 6.45
N PRO A 118 6.05 11.49 6.71
CA PRO A 118 7.21 12.25 6.29
C PRO A 118 8.44 11.84 7.11
N GLY A 119 9.62 11.92 6.50
CA GLY A 119 10.85 11.56 7.21
C GLY A 119 12.11 11.52 6.35
N VAL A 120 13.21 11.15 6.99
CA VAL A 120 14.54 11.08 6.38
C VAL A 120 15.04 9.65 6.45
N THR A 121 15.44 9.10 5.31
CA THR A 121 16.22 7.87 5.25
C THR A 121 17.71 8.22 5.41
N VAL A 122 18.30 7.79 6.52
CA VAL A 122 19.72 7.97 6.81
C VAL A 122 20.48 6.71 6.44
N THR A 123 21.40 6.83 5.48
CA THR A 123 22.32 5.76 5.08
C THR A 123 23.64 5.91 5.82
N LEU A 124 24.08 4.89 6.54
CA LEU A 124 25.34 4.91 7.27
C LEU A 124 26.45 4.33 6.39
N ALA A 125 27.36 5.19 5.94
CA ALA A 125 28.49 4.83 5.10
C ALA A 125 29.77 4.60 5.91
N GLY A 126 30.64 3.74 5.40
CA GLY A 126 31.90 3.37 6.02
C GLY A 126 31.80 2.17 6.97
N ASN A 127 32.96 1.77 7.51
CA ASN A 127 33.08 0.65 8.43
C ASN A 127 33.03 1.11 9.90
N GLY A 128 32.83 0.16 10.82
CA GLY A 128 32.96 0.41 12.26
C GLY A 128 31.70 0.89 12.97
N TRP A 129 30.57 0.93 12.26
CA TRP A 129 29.25 0.86 12.88
C TRP A 129 29.08 -0.57 13.43
N THR A 130 29.53 -0.86 14.65
CA THR A 130 29.48 -2.24 15.20
C THR A 130 28.71 -2.35 16.50
N VAL A 131 28.27 -1.21 17.04
CA VAL A 131 27.48 -1.12 18.26
C VAL A 131 26.05 -0.70 17.91
N PRO A 132 25.06 -0.94 18.80
CA PRO A 132 23.73 -0.37 18.64
C PRO A 132 23.81 1.17 18.54
N LEU A 133 23.05 1.73 17.59
CA LEU A 133 23.11 3.14 17.24
C LEU A 133 21.78 3.84 17.48
N THR A 134 21.86 5.05 18.01
CA THR A 134 20.75 6.01 18.02
C THR A 134 21.05 7.09 16.98
N VAL A 135 20.18 7.21 15.98
CA VAL A 135 20.27 8.25 14.96
C VAL A 135 19.23 9.31 15.26
N GLU A 136 19.67 10.55 15.44
CA GLU A 136 18.81 11.72 15.61
C GLU A 136 18.87 12.58 14.36
N VAL A 137 17.70 13.00 13.90
CA VAL A 137 17.51 13.87 12.74
C VAL A 137 16.70 15.07 13.17
N CYS A 138 17.28 16.25 13.03
CA CYS A 138 16.63 17.53 13.24
C CYS A 138 16.41 18.24 11.90
N VAL A 139 15.17 18.63 11.63
CA VAL A 139 14.78 19.44 10.48
C VAL A 139 14.33 20.79 11.02
N THR A 140 15.16 21.82 10.83
CA THR A 140 15.02 23.10 11.58
C THR A 140 15.01 22.82 13.10
N ASP A 141 13.89 23.02 13.80
CA ASP A 141 13.75 22.80 15.26
C ASP A 141 12.98 21.50 15.61
N ASN A 142 12.59 20.71 14.61
CA ASN A 142 11.86 19.46 14.81
C ASN A 142 12.83 18.27 14.80
N CYS A 143 13.18 17.77 15.98
CA CYS A 143 14.06 16.62 16.16
C CYS A 143 13.27 15.34 16.37
N SER A 144 13.76 14.25 15.78
CA SER A 144 13.22 12.90 15.97
C SER A 144 14.38 11.90 15.95
N SER A 145 14.29 10.85 16.75
CA SER A 145 15.34 9.84 16.89
C SER A 145 14.80 8.44 16.60
N SER A 146 15.66 7.56 16.09
CA SER A 146 15.37 6.13 16.05
C SER A 146 15.42 5.53 17.46
N PRO A 147 14.72 4.41 17.71
CA PRO A 147 15.19 3.47 18.72
C PRO A 147 16.60 2.97 18.38
N ALA A 148 17.29 2.38 19.36
CA ALA A 148 18.60 1.77 19.13
C ALA A 148 18.48 0.67 18.05
N VAL A 149 19.16 0.87 16.93
CA VAL A 149 19.21 -0.09 15.82
C VAL A 149 20.55 -0.80 15.79
N THR A 150 20.54 -2.08 15.49
CA THR A 150 21.77 -2.85 15.27
C THR A 150 22.39 -2.49 13.92
N SER A 151 23.71 -2.56 13.85
CA SER A 151 24.51 -2.04 12.74
C SER A 151 24.33 -2.70 11.37
N THR A 152 23.53 -3.77 11.27
CA THR A 152 23.30 -4.46 10.00
C THR A 152 22.39 -3.68 9.06
N ALA A 153 21.65 -2.68 9.58
CA ALA A 153 20.84 -1.80 8.75
C ALA A 153 21.70 -0.70 8.10
N HIS A 154 21.95 -0.82 6.79
CA HIS A 154 22.65 0.21 6.02
C HIS A 154 21.83 1.51 5.87
N ALA A 155 20.51 1.43 6.00
CA ALA A 155 19.60 2.55 5.88
C ALA A 155 18.52 2.51 6.97
N ILE A 156 18.27 3.64 7.61
CA ILE A 156 17.33 3.78 8.74
C ILE A 156 16.36 4.90 8.38
N PHE A 157 15.05 4.65 8.46
CA PHE A 157 14.05 5.69 8.27
C PHE A 157 13.70 6.34 9.61
N ILE A 158 13.82 7.67 9.67
CA ILE A 158 13.46 8.49 10.82
C ILE A 158 12.25 9.33 10.44
N ARG A 159 11.11 9.06 11.06
CA ARG A 159 9.91 9.91 10.92
C ARG A 159 10.26 11.32 11.38
N ASN A 160 9.94 12.33 10.57
CA ASN A 160 10.14 13.74 10.94
C ASN A 160 9.09 14.60 10.22
N THR A 161 8.24 15.28 11.00
CA THR A 161 7.13 16.09 10.48
C THR A 161 7.54 17.49 10.04
N GLY A 162 8.83 17.87 10.18
CA GLY A 162 9.37 19.13 9.67
C GLY A 162 9.48 19.18 8.14
N LEU A 163 9.49 18.04 7.45
CA LEU A 163 9.50 17.98 5.99
C LEU A 163 8.09 18.22 5.43
N THR A 164 7.85 19.44 4.95
CA THR A 164 6.51 19.89 4.53
C THR A 164 6.42 20.37 3.08
N SER A 165 7.54 20.41 2.34
CA SER A 165 7.55 20.84 0.94
C SER A 165 8.80 20.36 0.17
N ARG A 166 8.85 20.60 -1.15
CA ARG A 166 10.05 20.40 -2.01
C ARG A 166 11.19 21.39 -1.75
N LYS A 167 10.98 22.40 -0.91
CA LYS A 167 11.99 23.45 -0.72
C LYS A 167 13.27 22.85 -0.14
N PRO A 168 14.46 23.31 -0.59
CA PRO A 168 15.71 22.96 0.06
C PRO A 168 15.63 23.25 1.55
N THR A 169 15.93 22.24 2.37
CA THR A 169 15.81 22.29 3.82
C THR A 169 17.11 21.80 4.45
N ASP A 170 17.60 22.50 5.48
CA ASP A 170 18.74 22.05 6.27
C ASP A 170 18.32 20.94 7.23
N VAL A 171 19.10 19.86 7.23
CA VAL A 171 18.91 18.69 8.09
C VAL A 171 20.20 18.46 8.86
N VAL A 172 20.06 18.36 10.18
CA VAL A 172 21.16 18.04 11.09
C VAL A 172 21.03 16.61 11.55
N ILE A 173 22.06 15.80 11.33
CA ILE A 173 22.08 14.39 11.72
C ILE A 173 23.17 14.17 12.76
N THR A 174 22.80 13.54 13.87
CA THR A 174 23.75 13.10 14.91
C THR A 174 23.63 11.59 15.07
N VAL A 175 24.76 10.89 15.14
CA VAL A 175 24.80 9.44 15.37
C VAL A 175 25.53 9.16 16.68
N ARG A 176 24.86 8.48 17.59
CA ARG A 176 25.38 8.11 18.92
C ARG A 176 25.35 6.60 19.10
N ALA A 177 26.27 6.09 19.89
CA ALA A 177 26.16 4.76 20.48
C ALA A 177 25.07 4.75 21.57
N GLU A 178 24.63 3.56 21.96
CA GLU A 178 23.68 3.37 23.05
C GLU A 178 24.15 3.95 24.40
N ASP A 179 25.46 3.98 24.65
CA ASP A 179 26.07 4.59 25.84
C ASP A 179 26.14 6.14 25.79
N GLY A 180 25.64 6.75 24.72
CA GLY A 180 25.64 8.19 24.50
C GLY A 180 26.87 8.75 23.79
N THR A 181 27.91 7.93 23.56
CA THR A 181 29.12 8.33 22.83
C THR A 181 28.77 8.80 21.42
N ILE A 182 29.25 9.99 21.02
CA ILE A 182 29.04 10.52 19.67
C ILE A 182 29.98 9.78 18.70
N LEU A 183 29.40 9.07 17.74
CA LEU A 183 30.15 8.31 16.72
C LEU A 183 30.30 9.09 15.41
N ALA A 184 29.41 10.03 15.14
CA ALA A 184 29.56 11.05 14.12
C ALA A 184 29.03 12.38 14.67
N PRO A 185 29.81 13.48 14.58
CA PRO A 185 29.35 14.79 15.03
C PRO A 185 28.14 15.26 14.21
N PRO A 186 27.39 16.26 14.71
CA PRO A 186 26.28 16.87 13.97
C PRO A 186 26.71 17.24 12.54
N THR A 187 26.10 16.57 11.58
CA THR A 187 26.37 16.76 10.15
C THR A 187 25.21 17.52 9.53
N HIS A 188 25.48 18.69 8.96
CA HIS A 188 24.50 19.48 8.22
C HIS A 188 24.43 19.03 6.76
N SER A 189 23.22 18.90 6.24
CA SER A 189 22.97 18.55 4.85
C SER A 189 21.76 19.32 4.33
N ILE A 190 21.95 20.05 3.23
CA ILE A 190 20.85 20.69 2.51
C ILE A 190 20.22 19.64 1.59
N VAL A 191 18.98 19.25 1.89
CA VAL A 191 18.23 18.26 1.10
C VAL A 191 17.07 18.91 0.37
N SER A 192 16.69 18.38 -0.79
CA SER A 192 15.44 18.71 -1.48
C SER A 192 14.49 17.54 -1.36
N PRO A 193 13.48 17.58 -0.47
CA PRO A 193 12.58 16.47 -0.25
C PRO A 193 11.77 16.12 -1.50
N ASN A 194 11.53 14.83 -1.70
CA ASN A 194 10.69 14.30 -2.76
C ASN A 194 9.26 14.08 -2.25
N GLU A 195 8.29 14.34 -3.12
CA GLU A 195 6.89 14.01 -2.87
C GLU A 195 6.70 12.50 -2.96
N PHE A 196 5.96 11.93 -2.02
CA PHE A 196 5.58 10.53 -2.00
C PHE A 196 4.08 10.40 -1.77
N GLN A 197 3.41 9.68 -2.68
CA GLN A 197 1.97 9.44 -2.65
C GLN A 197 1.73 7.91 -2.72
N PRO A 198 1.63 7.23 -1.56
CA PRO A 198 1.47 5.77 -1.53
C PRO A 198 0.17 5.31 -2.20
N ASN A 199 -0.83 6.19 -2.30
CA ASN A 199 -2.15 5.89 -2.83
C ASN A 199 -2.36 6.29 -4.29
N GLY A 200 -1.29 6.70 -4.97
CA GLY A 200 -1.29 7.16 -6.34
C GLY A 200 -1.42 8.68 -6.49
N PRO A 201 -1.23 9.20 -7.71
CA PRO A 201 -1.25 10.64 -7.98
C PRO A 201 -2.57 11.31 -7.55
N GLY A 202 -2.48 12.35 -6.72
CA GLY A 202 -3.64 13.11 -6.26
C GLY A 202 -4.46 12.44 -5.15
N CYS A 203 -3.97 11.33 -4.59
CA CYS A 203 -4.58 10.64 -3.46
C CYS A 203 -3.81 10.92 -2.17
N GLU A 204 -4.53 11.22 -1.08
CA GLU A 204 -3.94 11.42 0.25
C GLU A 204 -3.51 10.10 0.92
N PRO A 205 -2.51 10.09 1.82
CA PRO A 205 -1.71 11.25 2.23
C PRO A 205 -0.60 11.56 1.21
N THR A 206 -0.38 12.84 0.92
CA THR A 206 0.85 13.30 0.28
C THR A 206 1.90 13.61 1.34
N VAL A 207 3.06 12.93 1.32
CA VAL A 207 4.14 13.15 2.29
C VAL A 207 5.46 13.51 1.61
N TRP A 208 6.40 14.05 2.40
CA TRP A 208 7.72 14.47 1.94
C TRP A 208 8.81 13.61 2.55
N VAL A 209 9.66 13.04 1.69
CA VAL A 209 10.75 12.17 2.11
C VAL A 209 12.09 12.67 1.58
N ALA A 210 13.13 12.55 2.38
CA ALA A 210 14.50 12.86 1.97
C ALA A 210 15.43 11.68 2.27
N ALA A 211 16.61 11.67 1.65
CA ALA A 211 17.65 10.70 1.93
C ALA A 211 18.98 11.43 2.17
N VAL A 212 19.73 10.96 3.16
CA VAL A 212 21.06 11.51 3.51
C VAL A 212 22.03 10.35 3.75
N THR A 213 23.28 10.53 3.37
CA THR A 213 24.37 9.61 3.71
C THR A 213 25.27 10.24 4.76
N VAL A 214 25.50 9.53 5.87
CA VAL A 214 26.41 9.94 6.94
C VAL A 214 27.61 9.02 6.94
N THR A 215 28.81 9.59 6.91
CA THR A 215 30.06 8.81 7.00
C THR A 215 30.63 8.95 8.40
N ARG A 216 31.14 7.85 8.95
CA ARG A 216 31.82 7.87 10.26
C ARG A 216 33.07 8.75 10.17
N GLN A 217 33.28 9.61 11.16
CA GLN A 217 34.58 10.25 11.32
C GLN A 217 35.50 9.27 12.07
N THR A 218 36.63 8.95 11.44
CA THR A 218 37.69 8.11 12.03
C THR A 218 38.71 8.93 12.76
#